data_AF-A0A7X9DN66-F1
#
_entry.id   AF-A0A7X9DN66-F1
#
_cell.length_a   1.000
_cell.length_b   1.000
_cell.length_c   1.000
_cell.angle_alpha   90.00
_cell.angle_beta   90.00
_cell.angle_gamma   90.00
#
_symmetry.space_group_name_H-M   'P 1'
#
loop_
_entity.id
_entity.type
_entity.pdbx_description
1 polymer ?
#
loop_
_entity_poly.entity_id
_entity_poly.type
_entity_poly.pdbx_seq_one_letter_code
_entity_poly.pdbx_strand_id
1 'polypeptide(L)'
;NMRAIDLARFGLLCLNRGNLLGEQIIPSGWMEESTRPDLTPGRYDLYKDKSWGRLFFNKPGNGYGYYWWASEVPGHPPDYFAFGIMGQILYISPRLNALAIRLGRGWELRDWWPDVLRNYLERIS
;
A
#
# COMPACT_ATOMS: atom_id res chain seq x y z
N ASN A 1 16.28 -9.35 -6.55
CA ASN A 1 16.67 -8.18 -5.74
C ASN A 1 16.52 -6.94 -6.62
N MET A 2 15.91 -5.86 -6.15
CA MET A 2 15.58 -4.66 -6.95
C MET A 2 16.08 -3.41 -6.22
N ARG A 3 16.59 -2.40 -6.95
CA ARG A 3 17.00 -1.12 -6.35
C ARG A 3 15.77 -0.27 -6.02
N ALA A 4 15.90 0.65 -5.06
CA ALA A 4 14.81 1.56 -4.69
C ALA A 4 14.26 2.34 -5.89
N ILE A 5 15.12 2.78 -6.81
CA ILE A 5 14.71 3.51 -8.01
C ILE A 5 13.89 2.67 -8.99
N ASP A 6 14.18 1.37 -9.09
CA ASP A 6 13.43 0.48 -9.98
C ASP A 6 12.06 0.17 -9.37
N LEU A 7 11.99 0.02 -8.05
CA LEU A 7 10.73 -0.10 -7.31
C LEU A 7 9.90 1.19 -7.39
N ALA A 8 10.55 2.37 -7.42
CA ALA A 8 9.88 3.65 -7.62
C ALA A 8 9.24 3.75 -9.01
N ARG A 9 9.89 3.25 -10.06
CA ARG A 9 9.29 3.19 -11.40
C ARG A 9 8.06 2.30 -11.43
N PHE A 10 8.12 1.14 -10.76
CA PHE A 10 6.94 0.28 -10.61
C PHE A 10 5.83 0.97 -9.82
N GLY A 11 6.17 1.63 -8.71
CA GLY A 11 5.21 2.40 -7.93
C GLY A 11 4.58 3.55 -8.72
N LEU A 12 5.34 4.25 -9.57
CA LEU A 12 4.83 5.28 -10.46
C LEU A 12 3.89 4.71 -11.53
N LEU A 13 4.19 3.53 -12.09
CA LEU A 13 3.28 2.83 -12.99
C LEU A 13 1.94 2.55 -12.28
N CYS A 14 1.98 2.06 -11.04
CA CYS A 14 0.78 1.80 -10.24
C CYS A 14 0.01 3.10 -9.91
N LEU A 15 0.72 4.14 -9.46
CA LEU A 15 0.16 5.45 -9.15
C LEU A 15 -0.55 6.07 -10.35
N ASN A 16 0.04 5.90 -11.55
CA ASN A 16 -0.51 6.35 -12.82
C ASN A 16 -1.51 5.35 -13.44
N ARG A 17 -2.14 4.49 -12.63
CA ARG A 17 -3.18 3.55 -13.07
C ARG A 17 -2.75 2.68 -14.26
N GLY A 18 -1.50 2.22 -14.24
CA GLY A 18 -0.93 1.35 -15.25
C GLY A 18 -0.47 2.06 -16.52
N ASN A 19 -0.48 3.40 -16.55
CA ASN A 19 0.04 4.19 -17.65
C ASN A 19 1.49 4.62 -17.40
N LEU A 20 2.38 4.35 -18.35
CA LEU A 20 3.76 4.80 -18.34
C LEU A 20 3.99 5.72 -19.54
N LEU A 21 4.19 7.01 -19.27
CA LEU A 21 4.54 8.02 -20.29
C LEU A 21 3.57 8.06 -21.49
N GLY A 22 2.27 7.87 -21.23
CA GLY A 22 1.22 7.86 -22.26
C GLY A 22 0.87 6.46 -22.77
N GLU A 23 1.69 5.45 -22.50
CA GLU A 23 1.44 4.06 -22.91
C GLU A 23 0.73 3.27 -21.79
N GLN A 24 -0.38 2.61 -22.12
CA GLN A 24 -1.12 1.79 -21.16
C GLN A 24 -0.52 0.38 -21.06
N ILE A 25 0.30 0.14 -20.03
CA ILE A 25 0.99 -1.14 -19.82
C ILE A 25 0.12 -2.14 -19.06
N ILE A 26 -0.59 -1.68 -18.03
CA ILE A 26 -1.54 -2.47 -17.23
C ILE A 26 -2.92 -1.85 -17.38
N PRO A 27 -4.00 -2.58 -17.69
CA PRO A 27 -5.34 -1.99 -17.80
C PRO A 27 -5.71 -1.18 -16.55
N SER A 28 -6.22 0.04 -16.73
CA SER A 28 -6.61 0.92 -15.62
C SER A 28 -7.66 0.28 -14.71
N GLY A 29 -8.66 -0.41 -15.30
CA GLY A 29 -9.67 -1.15 -14.56
C GLY A 29 -9.08 -2.28 -13.71
N TRP A 30 -7.99 -2.93 -14.15
CA TRP A 30 -7.29 -3.91 -13.33
C TRP A 30 -6.58 -3.25 -12.14
N MET A 31 -5.97 -2.08 -12.34
CA MET A 31 -5.36 -1.33 -11.22
C MET A 31 -6.42 -0.94 -10.19
N GLU A 32 -7.60 -0.49 -10.63
CA GLU A 32 -8.72 -0.15 -9.73
C GLU A 32 -9.25 -1.36 -8.98
N GLU A 33 -9.44 -2.48 -9.65
CA GLU A 33 -9.96 -3.71 -9.02
C GLU A 33 -8.94 -4.30 -8.04
N SER A 34 -7.69 -4.46 -8.48
CA SER A 34 -6.65 -5.14 -7.70
C SER A 34 -6.18 -4.36 -6.49
N THR A 35 -6.33 -3.03 -6.47
CA THR A 35 -5.92 -2.18 -5.33
C THR A 35 -7.07 -1.85 -4.39
N ARG A 36 -8.29 -2.34 -4.67
CA ARG A 36 -9.43 -2.17 -3.76
C ARG A 36 -9.26 -3.06 -2.53
N PRO A 37 -9.50 -2.54 -1.30
CA PRO A 37 -9.51 -3.38 -0.12
C PRO A 37 -10.66 -4.40 -0.20
N ASP A 38 -10.35 -5.66 0.10
CA ASP A 38 -11.38 -6.68 0.29
C ASP A 38 -11.90 -6.60 1.73
N LEU A 39 -13.14 -6.16 1.90
CA LEU A 39 -13.75 -5.93 3.21
C LEU A 39 -14.76 -7.03 3.59
N THR A 40 -14.63 -8.22 3.00
CA THR A 40 -15.51 -9.36 3.31
C THR A 40 -15.52 -9.62 4.83
N PRO A 41 -16.69 -9.60 5.50
CA PRO A 41 -16.78 -9.83 6.94
C PRO A 41 -16.12 -11.15 7.35
N GLY A 42 -15.36 -11.11 8.45
CA GLY A 42 -14.68 -12.29 9.01
C GLY A 42 -13.40 -12.74 8.28
N ARG A 43 -13.09 -12.18 7.10
CA ARG A 43 -11.95 -12.59 6.27
C ARG A 43 -10.59 -12.54 7.00
N TYR A 44 -10.44 -11.61 7.94
CA TYR A 44 -9.18 -11.39 8.65
C TYR A 44 -9.22 -11.77 10.13
N ASP A 45 -10.24 -12.50 10.59
CA ASP A 45 -10.42 -12.82 12.00
C ASP A 45 -9.21 -13.59 12.59
N LEU A 46 -8.61 -14.49 11.80
CA LEU A 46 -7.39 -15.22 12.17
C LEU A 46 -6.18 -14.32 12.48
N TYR A 47 -6.19 -13.08 12.00
CA TYR A 47 -5.11 -12.12 12.18
C TYR A 47 -5.41 -11.07 13.27
N LYS A 48 -6.66 -10.94 13.71
CA LYS A 48 -7.08 -9.92 14.69
C LYS A 48 -6.42 -10.05 16.06
N ASP A 49 -5.91 -11.23 16.43
CA ASP A 49 -5.19 -11.41 17.70
C ASP A 49 -3.66 -11.27 17.55
N LYS A 50 -3.15 -11.23 16.31
CA LYS A 50 -1.72 -11.00 16.06
C LYS A 50 -1.42 -9.52 16.27
N SER A 51 -0.28 -9.21 16.90
CA SER A 51 0.13 -7.82 17.15
C SER A 51 0.14 -6.97 15.88
N TRP A 52 0.72 -7.47 14.79
CA TRP A 52 0.74 -6.79 13.49
C TRP A 52 -0.66 -6.71 12.86
N GLY A 53 -1.50 -7.73 13.03
CA GLY A 53 -2.85 -7.77 12.49
C GLY A 53 -3.75 -6.74 13.17
N ARG A 54 -3.62 -6.56 14.49
CA ARG A 54 -4.30 -5.50 15.25
C ARG A 54 -3.95 -4.09 14.75
N LEU A 55 -2.71 -3.85 14.36
CA LEU A 55 -2.27 -2.54 13.87
C LEU A 55 -2.91 -2.16 12.53
N PHE A 56 -3.30 -3.15 11.72
CA PHE A 56 -3.85 -2.91 10.39
C PHE A 56 -5.35 -3.25 10.28
N PHE A 57 -5.75 -4.49 10.57
CA PHE A 57 -7.11 -4.98 10.33
C PHE A 57 -8.16 -4.52 11.35
N ASN A 58 -7.77 -3.89 12.46
CA ASN A 58 -8.75 -3.30 13.39
C ASN A 58 -9.22 -1.90 12.95
N LYS A 59 -8.64 -1.34 11.88
CA LYS A 59 -9.08 -0.07 11.30
C LYS A 59 -10.14 -0.35 10.23
N PRO A 60 -11.35 0.23 10.32
CA PRO A 60 -12.36 0.11 9.27
C PRO A 60 -11.80 0.57 7.92
N GLY A 61 -12.23 -0.08 6.83
CA GLY A 61 -11.75 0.23 5.47
C GLY A 61 -10.40 -0.39 5.12
N ASN A 62 -9.74 -1.10 6.04
CA ASN A 62 -8.50 -1.83 5.74
C ASN A 62 -8.78 -3.25 5.28
N GLY A 63 -8.14 -3.65 4.18
CA GLY A 63 -8.26 -4.97 3.60
C GLY A 63 -7.00 -5.43 2.89
N TYR A 64 -7.04 -6.67 2.42
CA TYR A 64 -5.97 -7.31 1.66
C TYR A 64 -6.56 -8.18 0.54
N GLY A 65 -6.16 -7.90 -0.69
CA GLY A 65 -6.60 -8.60 -1.90
C GLY A 65 -5.59 -8.41 -3.02
N TYR A 66 -5.53 -9.34 -3.97
CA TYR A 66 -4.63 -9.27 -5.13
C TYR A 66 -3.17 -8.91 -4.80
N TYR A 67 -2.67 -9.39 -3.66
CA TYR A 67 -1.32 -9.13 -3.12
C TYR A 67 -1.05 -7.70 -2.62
N TRP A 68 -2.09 -6.88 -2.48
CA TRP A 68 -2.02 -5.53 -1.92
C TRP A 68 -2.67 -5.47 -0.55
N TRP A 69 -2.02 -4.75 0.36
CA TRP A 69 -2.66 -4.21 1.55
C TRP A 69 -3.26 -2.86 1.16
N ALA A 70 -4.53 -2.60 1.48
CA ALA A 70 -5.22 -1.40 1.04
C ALA A 70 -6.09 -0.80 2.14
N SER A 71 -6.24 0.51 2.11
CA SER A 71 -7.00 1.32 3.06
C SER A 71 -7.92 2.24 2.28
N GLU A 72 -9.23 2.18 2.56
CA GLU A 72 -10.17 3.15 2.01
C GLU A 72 -9.82 4.57 2.45
N VAL A 73 -10.00 5.51 1.53
CA VAL A 73 -9.83 6.95 1.77
C VAL A 73 -11.12 7.65 1.35
N PRO A 74 -11.86 8.31 2.25
CA PRO A 74 -13.14 8.91 1.92
C PRO A 74 -13.04 9.90 0.76
N GLY A 75 -13.82 9.67 -0.30
CA GLY A 75 -13.85 10.53 -1.48
C GLY A 75 -12.68 10.36 -2.47
N HIS A 76 -11.79 9.39 -2.24
CA HIS A 76 -10.61 9.16 -3.07
C HIS A 76 -10.39 7.67 -3.36
N PRO A 77 -9.60 7.32 -4.40
CA PRO A 77 -9.08 5.96 -4.52
C PRO A 77 -8.31 5.53 -3.25
N PRO A 78 -8.28 4.23 -2.93
CA PRO A 78 -7.63 3.74 -1.71
C PRO A 78 -6.13 4.02 -1.74
N ASP A 79 -5.55 4.19 -0.56
CA ASP A 79 -4.11 4.05 -0.39
C ASP A 79 -3.79 2.55 -0.33
N TYR A 80 -2.67 2.13 -0.92
CA TYR A 80 -2.31 0.72 -0.96
C TYR A 80 -0.80 0.52 -0.93
N PHE A 81 -0.37 -0.67 -0.48
CA PHE A 81 1.04 -0.97 -0.33
C PHE A 81 1.34 -2.46 -0.44
N ALA A 82 2.57 -2.74 -0.87
CA ALA A 82 3.17 -4.07 -0.82
C ALA A 82 4.11 -4.13 0.38
N PHE A 83 4.09 -5.26 1.10
CA PHE A 83 4.82 -5.43 2.35
C PHE A 83 5.61 -6.74 2.37
N GLY A 84 6.92 -6.61 2.58
CA GLY A 84 7.85 -7.74 2.72
C GLY A 84 8.37 -7.87 4.14
N ILE A 85 8.68 -9.11 4.53
CA ILE A 85 9.35 -9.44 5.79
C ILE A 85 10.65 -8.62 5.92
N MET A 86 10.96 -8.17 7.14
CA MET A 86 12.05 -7.22 7.47
C MET A 86 11.79 -5.77 7.02
N GLY A 87 10.54 -5.46 6.65
CA GLY A 87 10.03 -4.10 6.46
C GLY A 87 10.38 -3.49 5.10
N GLN A 88 10.35 -4.31 4.06
CA GLN A 88 10.32 -3.82 2.69
C GLN A 88 8.92 -3.26 2.42
N ILE A 89 8.81 -1.99 2.02
CA ILE A 89 7.51 -1.36 1.76
C ILE A 89 7.59 -0.53 0.50
N LEU A 90 6.59 -0.71 -0.38
CA LEU A 90 6.19 0.26 -1.38
C LEU A 90 4.80 0.75 -0.98
N TYR A 91 4.71 2.00 -0.55
CA TYR A 91 3.46 2.66 -0.18
C TYR A 91 3.06 3.66 -1.26
N ILE A 92 1.80 3.61 -1.69
CA ILE A 92 1.27 4.45 -2.78
C ILE A 92 0.00 5.13 -2.29
N SER A 93 -0.05 6.46 -2.44
CA SER A 93 -1.24 7.25 -2.17
C SER A 93 -1.68 7.99 -3.42
N PRO A 94 -2.76 7.53 -4.10
CA PRO A 94 -3.36 8.25 -5.22
C PRO A 94 -3.83 9.65 -4.84
N ARG A 95 -4.39 9.82 -3.63
CA ARG A 95 -4.88 11.11 -3.13
C ARG A 95 -3.75 12.15 -3.02
N LEU A 96 -2.58 11.73 -2.54
CA LEU A 96 -1.42 12.61 -2.39
C LEU A 96 -0.59 12.72 -3.67
N ASN A 97 -0.93 11.95 -4.71
CA ASN A 97 -0.10 11.77 -5.90
C ASN A 97 1.36 11.46 -5.54
N ALA A 98 1.56 10.60 -4.55
CA ALA A 98 2.86 10.34 -3.95
C ALA A 98 3.06 8.86 -3.62
N LEU A 99 4.33 8.48 -3.52
CA LEU A 99 4.74 7.15 -3.06
C LEU A 99 5.92 7.26 -2.10
N ALA A 100 6.07 6.26 -1.24
CA ALA A 100 7.21 6.12 -0.35
C ALA A 100 7.76 4.69 -0.41
N ILE A 101 9.09 4.56 -0.35
CA ILE A 101 9.77 3.27 -0.38
C ILE A 101 10.65 3.13 0.85
N ARG A 102 10.55 1.98 1.51
CA ARG A 102 11.48 1.54 2.56
C ARG A 102 12.11 0.23 2.14
N LEU A 103 13.44 0.18 2.06
CA LEU A 103 14.21 -1.06 1.88
C LEU A 103 14.81 -1.48 3.24
N GLY A 104 14.02 -2.17 4.03
CA GLY A 104 14.39 -2.57 5.39
C GLY A 104 15.40 -3.71 5.45
N ARG A 105 16.17 -3.77 6.54
CA ARG A 105 16.98 -4.96 6.92
C ARG A 105 16.54 -5.54 8.27
N GLY A 106 15.38 -5.08 8.75
CA GLY A 106 14.87 -5.37 10.07
C GLY A 106 13.73 -4.43 10.43
N TRP A 107 13.07 -4.73 11.54
CA TRP A 107 11.93 -3.95 11.99
C TRP A 107 12.34 -2.60 12.56
N GLU A 108 13.50 -2.52 13.25
CA GLU A 108 14.17 -1.34 13.84
C GLU A 108 13.28 -0.48 14.77
N LEU A 109 12.09 -0.06 14.33
CA LEU A 109 10.98 0.46 15.11
C LEU A 109 9.98 -0.65 15.46
N ARG A 110 9.39 -0.59 16.66
CA ARG A 110 8.19 -1.38 17.04
C ARG A 110 6.91 -0.64 16.66
N ASP A 111 6.82 -0.20 15.41
CA ASP A 111 5.64 0.52 14.90
C ASP A 111 5.19 -0.06 13.54
N TRP A 112 4.00 0.36 13.09
CA TRP A 112 3.48 0.02 11.78
C TRP A 112 4.03 0.97 10.73
N TRP A 113 5.16 0.59 10.13
CA TRP A 113 5.85 1.40 9.12
C TRP A 113 4.95 1.96 7.99
N PRO A 114 3.93 1.26 7.46
CA PRO A 114 3.02 1.86 6.49
C PRO A 114 2.30 3.12 7.01
N ASP A 115 1.91 3.17 8.29
CA ASP A 115 1.34 4.39 8.89
C ASP A 115 2.38 5.50 9.03
N VAL A 116 3.61 5.15 9.40
CA VAL A 116 4.72 6.11 9.50
C VAL A 116 4.97 6.77 8.15
N LEU A 117 5.01 5.98 7.07
CA LEU A 117 5.18 6.49 5.70
C LEU A 117 3.98 7.34 5.26
N ARG A 118 2.74 6.90 5.52
CA ARG A 118 1.54 7.70 5.25
C ARG A 118 1.58 9.06 5.95
N ASN A 119 1.83 9.06 7.26
CA ASN A 119 1.91 10.29 8.05
C ASN A 119 3.05 11.22 7.58
N TYR A 120 4.17 10.66 7.12
CA TYR A 120 5.25 11.44 6.54
C TYR A 120 4.84 12.09 5.22
N LEU A 121 4.24 11.33 4.29
CA LEU A 121 3.75 11.86 3.01
C LEU A 121 2.72 12.97 3.22
N GLU A 122 1.78 12.79 4.16
CA GLU A 122 0.77 13.80 4.51
C GLU A 122 1.35 15.11 5.06
N ARG A 123 2.56 15.09 5.64
CA ARG A 123 3.21 16.30 6.19
C ARG A 123 4.00 17.09 5.15
N ILE A 124 4.35 16.47 4.03
CA ILE A 124 5.22 17.08 3.00
C ILE A 124 4.47 17.40 1.70
N SER A 125 3.17 17.10 1.64
CA SER A 125 2.27 17.38 0.52
C SER A 125 1.44 18.63 0.81
#